data_AF-A0A1V0BDF0-F1
#
_entry.id   AF-A0A1V0BDF0-F1
#
_cell.length_a   1.000
_cell.length_b   1.000
_cell.length_c   1.000
_cell.angle_alpha   90.00
_cell.angle_beta   90.00
_cell.angle_gamma   90.00
#
_symmetry.space_group_name_H-M   'P 1'
#
loop_
_entity.id
_entity.type
_entity.pdbx_description
1 polymer ?
#
loop_
_entity_poly.entity_id
_entity_poly.type
_entity_poly.pdbx_seq_one_letter_code
_entity_poly.pdbx_strand_id
1 'polypeptide(L)'
;MHPATIRGDAIPAGCQTIEVHLQDLNKLFDAMDPSPLRSKDLHSSVVEHIVDSARAQPSRWKPLALILHVDHPAVQTQAEQAICNATRDYFSRQAVHARHRLRLHLRRGVISLCIGLSVLAAALIGSQWLGEGTVASTLRETLDIGGWVALWRPMEIFLYDWWPIVGDRMLFRRLGQMPIQIQYCASDIASQNI
;
A
#
# COMPACT_ATOMS: atom_id res chain seq x y z
N MET A 1 -26.79 -23.60 -16.76
CA MET A 1 -26.14 -22.32 -16.38
C MET A 1 -27.19 -21.47 -15.68
N HIS A 2 -27.25 -21.52 -14.34
CA HIS A 2 -28.10 -20.61 -13.57
C HIS A 2 -27.44 -19.22 -13.54
N PRO A 3 -28.19 -18.12 -13.64
CA PRO A 3 -27.61 -16.79 -13.63
C PRO A 3 -27.04 -16.48 -12.25
N ALA A 4 -25.73 -16.21 -12.18
CA ALA A 4 -25.11 -15.63 -11.00
C ALA A 4 -25.82 -14.32 -10.68
N THR A 5 -26.30 -14.15 -9.44
CA THR A 5 -26.91 -12.88 -9.04
C THR A 5 -25.79 -11.89 -8.81
N ILE A 6 -25.72 -10.90 -9.70
CA ILE A 6 -24.74 -9.81 -9.64
C ILE A 6 -25.37 -8.64 -8.87
N ARG A 7 -24.63 -8.11 -7.88
CA ARG A 7 -24.96 -6.92 -7.09
C ARG A 7 -23.75 -5.99 -7.01
N GLY A 8 -23.99 -4.69 -6.83
CA GLY A 8 -22.91 -3.68 -6.74
C GLY A 8 -22.65 -2.92 -8.04
N ASP A 9 -21.44 -2.36 -8.16
CA ASP A 9 -21.08 -1.51 -9.29
C ASP A 9 -20.84 -2.32 -10.56
N ALA A 10 -21.15 -1.73 -11.72
CA ALA A 10 -20.73 -2.28 -13.01
C ALA A 10 -19.21 -2.13 -13.16
N ILE A 11 -18.54 -3.22 -13.53
CA ILE A 11 -17.09 -3.21 -13.78
C ILE A 11 -16.83 -2.57 -15.15
N PRO A 12 -16.05 -1.46 -15.23
CA PRO A 12 -15.69 -0.84 -16.50
C PRO A 12 -14.83 -1.77 -17.36
N ALA A 13 -15.01 -1.70 -18.68
CA ALA A 13 -14.16 -2.43 -19.63
C ALA A 13 -12.70 -1.94 -19.53
N GLY A 14 -11.75 -2.88 -19.40
CA GLY A 14 -10.31 -2.58 -19.27
C GLY A 14 -9.78 -2.52 -17.84
N CYS A 15 -10.63 -2.74 -16.84
CA CYS A 15 -10.22 -2.96 -15.45
C CYS A 15 -9.54 -4.32 -15.27
N GLN A 16 -8.58 -4.37 -14.34
CA GLN A 16 -8.01 -5.62 -13.84
C GLN A 16 -8.82 -6.12 -12.65
N THR A 17 -9.40 -7.30 -12.78
CA THR A 17 -10.27 -7.89 -11.75
C THR A 17 -9.45 -8.67 -10.73
N ILE A 18 -9.81 -8.50 -9.46
CA ILE A 18 -9.33 -9.28 -8.33
C ILE A 18 -10.53 -10.05 -7.80
N GLU A 19 -10.43 -11.37 -7.73
CA GLU A 19 -11.51 -12.24 -7.28
C GLU A 19 -11.20 -12.73 -5.86
N VAL A 20 -12.17 -12.61 -4.97
CA VAL A 20 -12.07 -13.09 -3.59
C VAL A 20 -13.28 -13.96 -3.30
N HIS A 21 -13.02 -15.19 -2.90
CA HIS A 21 -14.06 -16.15 -2.54
C HIS A 21 -14.28 -16.15 -1.03
N LEU A 22 -15.52 -15.94 -0.62
CA LEU A 22 -15.93 -15.86 0.78
C LEU A 22 -17.18 -16.71 0.99
N GLN A 23 -17.20 -17.50 2.07
CA GLN A 23 -18.41 -18.25 2.45
C GLN A 23 -19.54 -17.31 2.90
N ASP A 24 -19.18 -16.24 3.63
CA ASP A 24 -20.08 -15.22 4.16
C ASP A 24 -19.38 -13.86 4.10
N LEU A 25 -20.15 -12.81 3.76
CA LEU A 25 -19.72 -11.42 3.80
C LEU A 25 -19.19 -11.00 5.18
N ASN A 26 -19.66 -11.62 6.27
CA ASN A 26 -19.13 -11.37 7.62
C ASN A 26 -17.66 -11.75 7.77
N LYS A 27 -17.15 -12.73 7.00
CA LYS A 27 -15.74 -13.16 7.03
C LYS A 27 -14.79 -12.16 6.37
N LEU A 28 -15.31 -11.18 5.64
CA LEU A 28 -14.53 -10.07 5.11
C LEU A 28 -13.95 -9.18 6.23
N PHE A 29 -14.66 -9.09 7.35
CA PHE A 29 -14.33 -8.23 8.47
C PHE A 29 -13.74 -9.01 9.65
N ASP A 30 -12.95 -8.32 10.47
CA ASP A 30 -12.41 -8.91 11.70
C ASP A 30 -13.52 -9.10 12.75
N ALA A 31 -13.73 -10.34 13.20
CA ALA A 31 -14.72 -10.65 14.22
C ALA A 31 -14.38 -10.05 15.59
N MET A 32 -13.09 -9.77 15.85
CA MET A 32 -12.60 -9.20 17.12
C MET A 32 -12.74 -7.68 17.20
N ASP A 33 -13.06 -7.01 16.08
CA ASP A 33 -13.27 -5.57 16.05
C ASP A 33 -14.74 -5.22 16.44
N PRO A 34 -14.96 -4.55 17.59
CA PRO A 34 -16.29 -4.13 18.03
C PRO A 34 -16.80 -2.87 17.29
N SER A 35 -16.05 -2.33 16.34
CA SER A 35 -16.41 -1.13 15.60
C SER A 35 -17.68 -1.30 14.76
N PRO A 36 -18.43 -0.20 14.52
CA PRO A 36 -19.56 -0.23 13.61
C PRO A 36 -19.10 -0.59 12.19
N LEU A 37 -19.95 -1.26 11.42
CA LEU A 37 -19.62 -1.80 10.09
C LEU A 37 -18.86 -0.82 9.18
N ARG A 38 -19.21 0.47 9.23
CA ARG A 38 -18.59 1.52 8.41
C ARG A 38 -17.11 1.78 8.71
N SER A 39 -16.68 1.56 9.95
CA SER A 39 -15.28 1.71 10.37
C SER A 39 -14.61 0.40 10.71
N LYS A 40 -15.29 -0.74 10.47
CA LYS A 40 -14.80 -2.06 10.82
C LYS A 40 -13.62 -2.44 9.93
N ASP A 41 -12.62 -3.05 10.54
CA ASP A 41 -11.41 -3.48 9.84
C ASP A 41 -11.63 -4.78 9.05
N LEU A 42 -10.97 -4.88 7.90
CA LEU A 42 -10.95 -6.10 7.12
C LEU A 42 -10.03 -7.14 7.77
N HIS A 43 -10.39 -8.40 7.62
CA HIS A 43 -9.58 -9.50 8.12
C HIS A 43 -8.21 -9.51 7.41
N SER A 44 -7.12 -9.66 8.18
CA SER A 44 -5.75 -9.52 7.66
C SER A 44 -5.44 -10.44 6.48
N SER A 45 -5.93 -11.69 6.51
CA SER A 45 -5.73 -12.64 5.42
C SER A 45 -6.43 -12.22 4.12
N VAL A 46 -7.57 -11.54 4.22
CA VAL A 46 -8.30 -11.04 3.04
C VAL A 46 -7.58 -9.82 2.46
N VAL A 47 -7.09 -8.94 3.34
CA VAL A 47 -6.28 -7.79 2.92
C VAL A 47 -5.00 -8.25 2.21
N GLU A 48 -4.28 -9.20 2.79
CA GLU A 48 -3.07 -9.78 2.20
C GLU A 48 -3.34 -10.39 0.83
N HIS A 49 -4.40 -11.21 0.72
CA HIS A 49 -4.79 -11.82 -0.54
C HIS A 49 -5.15 -10.78 -1.62
N ILE A 50 -5.91 -9.73 -1.27
CA ILE A 50 -6.26 -8.65 -2.19
C ILE A 50 -5.01 -7.88 -2.62
N VAL A 51 -4.11 -7.57 -1.68
CA VAL A 51 -2.87 -6.83 -1.95
C VAL A 51 -1.94 -7.64 -2.85
N ASP A 52 -1.74 -8.92 -2.57
CA ASP A 52 -0.89 -9.80 -3.37
C ASP A 52 -1.45 -10.01 -4.76
N SER A 53 -2.77 -10.24 -4.86
CA SER A 53 -3.46 -10.33 -6.15
C SER A 53 -3.32 -9.02 -6.94
N ALA A 54 -3.44 -7.86 -6.29
CA ALA A 54 -3.26 -6.56 -6.93
C ALA A 54 -1.81 -6.31 -7.37
N ARG A 55 -0.81 -6.83 -6.65
CA ARG A 55 0.61 -6.75 -7.01
C ARG A 55 0.98 -7.68 -8.16
N ALA A 56 0.33 -8.85 -8.25
CA ALA A 56 0.52 -9.82 -9.32
C ALA A 56 -0.01 -9.32 -10.68
N GLN A 57 -0.80 -8.25 -10.69
CA GLN A 57 -1.39 -7.73 -11.92
C GLN A 57 -0.33 -7.19 -12.91
N PRO A 58 -0.50 -7.42 -14.24
CA PRO A 58 0.47 -7.03 -15.25
C PRO A 58 0.73 -5.51 -15.36
N SER A 59 -0.18 -4.67 -14.86
CA SER A 59 -0.10 -3.22 -15.06
C SER A 59 -0.37 -2.47 -13.76
N ARG A 60 0.60 -1.65 -13.36
CA ARG A 60 0.48 -0.77 -12.19
C ARG A 60 -0.38 0.47 -12.44
N TRP A 61 -0.84 0.68 -13.68
CA TRP A 61 -1.52 1.91 -14.10
C TRP A 61 -3.01 1.71 -14.43
N LYS A 62 -3.45 0.48 -14.69
CA LYS A 62 -4.86 0.21 -15.03
C LYS A 62 -5.78 0.36 -13.81
N PRO A 63 -7.06 0.71 -13.96
CA PRO A 63 -8.00 0.63 -12.86
C PRO A 63 -8.16 -0.82 -12.38
N LEU A 64 -8.28 -1.03 -11.06
CA LEU A 64 -8.58 -2.33 -10.46
C LEU A 64 -10.09 -2.45 -10.26
N ALA A 65 -10.62 -3.67 -10.17
CA ALA A 65 -11.99 -3.97 -9.77
C ALA A 65 -11.97 -5.17 -8.84
N LEU A 66 -12.80 -5.18 -7.79
CA LEU A 66 -12.91 -6.28 -6.85
C LEU A 66 -14.22 -7.04 -7.08
N ILE A 67 -14.12 -8.36 -7.25
CA ILE A 67 -15.24 -9.27 -7.35
C ILE A 67 -15.25 -10.14 -6.09
N LEU A 68 -16.32 -10.01 -5.31
CA LEU A 68 -16.57 -10.80 -4.11
C LEU A 68 -17.53 -11.93 -4.48
N HIS A 69 -17.01 -13.15 -4.53
CA HIS A 69 -17.83 -14.35 -4.70
C HIS A 69 -18.33 -14.80 -3.33
N VAL A 70 -19.65 -14.85 -3.16
CA VAL A 70 -20.30 -15.20 -1.89
C VAL A 70 -21.19 -16.42 -2.08
N ASP A 71 -20.98 -17.45 -1.28
CA ASP A 71 -21.71 -18.72 -1.38
C ASP A 71 -23.13 -18.65 -0.76
N HIS A 72 -23.32 -17.79 0.26
CA HIS A 72 -24.61 -17.58 0.91
C HIS A 72 -25.20 -16.21 0.56
N PRO A 73 -26.29 -16.14 -0.23
CA PRO A 73 -26.96 -14.89 -0.53
C PRO A 73 -27.64 -14.32 0.73
N ALA A 74 -27.13 -13.20 1.24
CA ALA A 74 -27.83 -12.42 2.25
C ALA A 74 -28.90 -11.56 1.57
N VAL A 75 -30.14 -11.61 2.07
CA VAL A 75 -31.34 -11.07 1.40
C VAL A 75 -31.42 -9.52 1.38
N GLN A 76 -30.44 -8.80 1.92
CA GLN A 76 -30.54 -7.34 2.15
C GLN A 76 -29.55 -6.49 1.35
N THR A 77 -30.03 -5.89 0.25
CA THR A 77 -29.30 -4.96 -0.62
C THR A 77 -28.67 -3.75 0.11
N GLN A 78 -29.29 -3.28 1.20
CA GLN A 78 -28.77 -2.14 1.97
C GLN A 78 -27.52 -2.51 2.78
N ALA A 79 -27.43 -3.76 3.26
CA ALA A 79 -26.24 -4.27 3.94
C ALA A 79 -25.08 -4.41 2.94
N GLU A 80 -25.35 -4.86 1.72
CA GLU A 80 -24.35 -5.00 0.65
C GLU A 80 -23.66 -3.68 0.29
N GLN A 81 -24.42 -2.61 0.09
CA GLN A 81 -23.86 -1.29 -0.20
C GLN A 81 -23.04 -0.75 0.98
N ALA A 82 -23.49 -0.98 2.21
CA ALA A 82 -22.75 -0.59 3.41
C ALA A 82 -21.41 -1.34 3.50
N ILE A 83 -21.38 -2.63 3.13
CA ILE A 83 -20.16 -3.45 3.07
C ILE A 83 -19.21 -2.93 2.00
N CYS A 84 -19.67 -2.70 0.76
CA CYS A 84 -18.82 -2.14 -0.29
C CYS A 84 -18.23 -0.78 0.11
N ASN A 85 -19.04 0.08 0.72
CA ASN A 85 -18.57 1.38 1.22
C ASN A 85 -17.56 1.23 2.36
N ALA A 86 -17.79 0.32 3.31
CA ALA A 86 -16.84 0.04 4.39
C ALA A 86 -15.50 -0.46 3.87
N THR A 87 -15.50 -1.33 2.85
CA THR A 87 -14.28 -1.82 2.20
C THR A 87 -13.52 -0.68 1.50
N ARG A 88 -14.21 0.18 0.74
CA ARG A 88 -13.58 1.36 0.12
C ARG A 88 -13.01 2.31 1.17
N ASP A 89 -13.76 2.57 2.25
CA ASP A 89 -13.35 3.44 3.34
C ASP A 89 -12.11 2.88 4.05
N TYR A 90 -12.03 1.57 4.28
CA TYR A 90 -10.84 0.91 4.85
C TYR A 90 -9.60 1.14 3.99
N PHE A 91 -9.65 0.84 2.69
CA PHE A 91 -8.49 1.03 1.80
C PHE A 91 -8.14 2.51 1.63
N SER A 92 -9.13 3.41 1.65
CA SER A 92 -8.91 4.86 1.64
C SER A 92 -8.17 5.33 2.90
N ARG A 93 -8.59 4.86 4.10
CA ARG A 93 -7.87 5.11 5.36
C ARG A 93 -6.44 4.55 5.29
N GLN A 94 -6.26 3.34 4.78
CA GLN A 94 -4.94 2.73 4.64
C GLN A 94 -4.03 3.52 3.69
N ALA A 95 -4.56 4.09 2.61
CA ALA A 95 -3.81 4.98 1.72
C ALA A 95 -3.37 6.28 2.42
N VAL A 96 -4.20 6.82 3.32
CA VAL A 96 -3.84 7.99 4.15
C VAL A 96 -2.76 7.63 5.17
N HIS A 97 -2.85 6.46 5.83
CA HIS A 97 -1.83 5.97 6.75
C HIS A 97 -0.49 5.74 6.04
N ALA A 98 -0.50 5.12 4.85
CA ALA A 98 0.69 4.97 4.01
C ALA A 98 1.31 6.32 3.62
N ARG A 99 0.48 7.33 3.31
CA ARG A 99 0.96 8.70 3.05
C ARG A 99 1.60 9.34 4.29
N HIS A 100 1.07 9.09 5.47
CA HIS A 100 1.65 9.61 6.71
C HIS A 100 2.99 8.95 7.02
N ARG A 101 3.07 7.61 6.89
CA ARG A 101 4.32 6.85 7.00
C ARG A 101 5.38 7.38 6.02
N LEU A 102 5.03 7.54 4.75
CA LEU A 102 5.94 8.10 3.74
C LEU A 102 6.51 9.47 4.15
N ARG A 103 5.65 10.38 4.65
CA ARG A 103 6.10 11.71 5.11
C ARG A 103 7.06 11.62 6.29
N LEU A 104 6.82 10.70 7.22
CA LEU A 104 7.74 10.47 8.35
C LEU A 104 9.07 9.89 7.88
N HIS A 105 9.08 8.93 6.95
CA HIS A 105 10.31 8.38 6.37
C HIS A 105 11.11 9.43 5.60
N LEU A 106 10.45 10.23 4.75
CA LEU A 106 11.10 11.32 4.02
C LEU A 106 11.67 12.39 4.98
N ARG A 107 10.95 12.73 6.05
CA ARG A 107 11.48 13.66 7.07
C ARG A 107 12.74 13.12 7.74
N ARG A 108 12.78 11.82 8.09
CA ARG A 108 13.99 11.18 8.62
C ARG A 108 15.14 11.21 7.61
N GLY A 109 14.85 10.94 6.34
CA GLY A 109 15.84 11.02 5.26
C GLY A 109 16.39 12.42 5.03
N VAL A 110 15.54 13.46 5.11
CA VAL A 110 15.99 14.87 5.05
C VAL A 110 16.88 15.21 6.24
N ILE A 111 16.52 14.78 7.46
CA ILE A 111 17.36 15.01 8.64
C ILE A 111 18.74 14.36 8.48
N SER A 112 18.80 13.11 8.01
CA SER A 112 20.10 12.45 7.76
C SER A 112 20.90 13.15 6.66
N LEU A 113 20.25 13.65 5.61
CA LEU A 113 20.91 14.42 4.55
C LEU A 113 21.46 15.74 5.08
N CYS A 114 20.71 16.45 5.93
CA CYS A 114 21.18 17.68 6.56
C CYS A 114 22.38 17.43 7.49
N ILE A 115 22.40 16.30 8.22
CA ILE A 115 23.55 15.91 9.05
C ILE A 115 24.77 15.59 8.17
N GLY A 116 24.59 14.85 7.06
CA GLY A 116 25.69 14.58 6.12
C GLY A 116 26.24 15.86 5.49
N LEU A 117 25.36 16.76 5.04
CA LEU A 117 25.73 18.05 4.47
C LEU A 117 26.41 18.97 5.49
N SER A 118 26.00 18.95 6.76
CA SER A 118 26.62 19.79 7.79
C SER A 118 28.03 19.31 8.14
N VAL A 119 28.26 18.00 8.22
CA VAL A 119 29.61 17.44 8.39
C VAL A 119 30.50 17.76 7.20
N LEU A 120 29.99 17.61 5.97
CA LEU A 120 30.72 17.96 4.75
C LEU A 120 31.07 19.45 4.71
N ALA A 121 30.11 20.32 5.02
CA ALA A 121 30.32 21.76 5.09
C ALA A 121 31.37 22.12 6.16
N ALA A 122 31.29 21.51 7.34
CA ALA A 122 32.26 21.72 8.41
C ALA A 122 33.68 21.29 8.00
N ALA A 123 33.80 20.17 7.29
CA ALA A 123 35.09 19.68 6.83
C ALA A 123 35.68 20.55 5.71
N LEU A 124 34.87 21.03 4.77
CA LEU A 124 35.29 21.98 3.74
C LEU A 124 35.71 23.32 4.34
N ILE A 125 34.95 23.85 5.30
CA ILE A 125 35.30 25.08 6.02
C ILE A 125 36.62 24.85 6.76
N GLY A 126 36.73 23.79 7.56
CA GLY A 126 37.94 23.46 8.31
C GLY A 126 39.19 23.34 7.44
N SER A 127 39.06 22.76 6.24
CA SER A 127 40.17 22.64 5.29
C SER A 127 40.72 23.98 4.79
N GLN A 128 39.91 25.05 4.79
CA GLN A 128 40.33 26.40 4.40
C GLN A 128 41.18 27.08 5.49
N TRP A 129 41.07 26.63 6.75
CA TRP A 129 41.87 27.14 7.87
C TRP A 129 43.20 26.39 8.04
N LEU A 130 43.35 25.21 7.42
CA LEU A 130 44.63 24.50 7.35
C LEU A 130 45.41 25.00 6.12
N GLY A 131 46.48 25.77 6.36
CA GLY A 131 47.33 26.34 5.30
C GLY A 131 48.03 25.32 4.38
N GLU A 132 48.74 25.82 3.36
CA GLU A 132 49.38 25.09 2.25
C GLU A 132 50.55 24.15 2.66
N GLY A 133 50.31 23.13 3.48
CA GLY A 133 51.28 22.10 3.83
C GLY A 133 50.95 20.72 3.23
N THR A 134 51.95 19.85 3.04
CA THR A 134 51.81 18.45 2.56
C THR A 134 50.80 17.61 3.37
N VAL A 135 50.56 18.00 4.62
CA VAL A 135 49.52 17.39 5.48
C VAL A 135 48.12 17.80 5.04
N ALA A 136 47.93 19.03 4.57
CA ALA A 136 46.65 19.54 4.06
C ALA A 136 46.27 18.89 2.72
N SER A 137 47.23 18.64 1.82
CA SER A 137 46.97 17.92 0.56
C SER A 137 46.55 16.46 0.81
N THR A 138 47.22 15.78 1.74
CA THR A 138 46.91 14.38 2.10
C THR A 138 45.57 14.26 2.83
N LEU A 139 45.26 15.21 3.73
CA LEU A 139 43.95 15.31 4.39
C LEU A 139 42.85 15.62 3.38
N ARG A 140 43.11 16.47 2.39
CA ARG A 140 42.14 16.81 1.34
C ARG A 140 41.77 15.58 0.51
N GLU A 141 42.74 14.74 0.19
CA GLU A 141 42.55 13.52 -0.59
C GLU A 141 41.80 12.43 0.22
N THR A 142 42.11 12.28 1.51
CA THR A 142 41.34 11.39 2.42
C THR A 142 39.95 11.93 2.75
N LEU A 143 39.76 13.25 2.74
CA LEU A 143 38.46 13.88 2.95
C LEU A 143 37.56 13.79 1.72
N ASP A 144 38.13 13.76 0.50
CA ASP A 144 37.36 13.55 -0.73
C ASP A 144 36.84 12.11 -0.81
N ILE A 145 37.72 11.13 -0.55
CA ILE A 145 37.36 9.71 -0.50
C ILE A 145 36.44 9.43 0.69
N GLY A 146 36.79 9.92 1.88
CA GLY A 146 36.02 9.74 3.11
C GLY A 146 34.69 10.49 3.09
N GLY A 147 34.64 11.68 2.47
CA GLY A 147 33.44 12.47 2.28
C GLY A 147 32.44 11.77 1.37
N TRP A 148 32.90 11.22 0.24
CA TRP A 148 32.04 10.39 -0.62
C TRP A 148 31.58 9.10 0.08
N VAL A 149 32.48 8.42 0.82
CA VAL A 149 32.16 7.22 1.62
C VAL A 149 31.26 7.53 2.84
N ALA A 150 31.24 8.77 3.33
CA ALA A 150 30.27 9.20 4.33
C ALA A 150 28.93 9.60 3.69
N LEU A 151 28.94 10.07 2.44
CA LEU A 151 27.78 10.60 1.73
C LEU A 151 26.93 9.52 1.04
N TRP A 152 27.51 8.37 0.65
CA TRP A 152 26.74 7.32 -0.05
C TRP A 152 25.69 6.65 0.84
N ARG A 153 25.98 6.36 2.12
CA ARG A 153 25.01 5.65 2.99
C ARG A 153 23.75 6.49 3.28
N PRO A 154 23.84 7.80 3.59
CA PRO A 154 22.68 8.68 3.67
C PRO A 154 21.95 8.82 2.33
N MET A 155 22.69 8.87 1.20
CA MET A 155 22.11 8.96 -0.13
C MET A 155 21.36 7.68 -0.51
N GLU A 156 21.87 6.51 -0.16
CA GLU A 156 21.25 5.19 -0.42
C GLU A 156 19.95 5.03 0.35
N ILE A 157 19.97 5.32 1.66
CA ILE A 157 18.78 5.33 2.52
C ILE A 157 17.74 6.31 1.95
N PHE A 158 18.19 7.50 1.52
CA PHE A 158 17.31 8.49 0.91
C PHE A 158 16.79 8.07 -0.46
N LEU A 159 17.50 7.27 -1.25
CA LEU A 159 17.10 6.94 -2.62
C LEU A 159 16.20 5.70 -2.69
N TYR A 160 16.46 4.70 -1.83
CA TYR A 160 15.81 3.39 -1.96
C TYR A 160 14.66 3.15 -0.98
N ASP A 161 14.70 3.68 0.24
CA ASP A 161 13.72 3.32 1.29
C ASP A 161 12.31 3.90 1.07
N TRP A 162 12.17 4.98 0.29
CA TRP A 162 10.86 5.63 0.07
C TRP A 162 10.11 5.08 -1.15
N TRP A 163 10.81 4.52 -2.13
CA TRP A 163 10.21 3.96 -3.33
C TRP A 163 9.20 2.84 -3.06
N PRO A 164 9.46 1.83 -2.19
CA PRO A 164 8.47 0.80 -1.86
C PRO A 164 7.21 1.40 -1.20
N ILE A 165 7.38 2.41 -0.35
CA ILE A 165 6.27 3.07 0.36
C ILE A 165 5.40 3.90 -0.61
N VAL A 166 5.99 4.51 -1.64
CA VAL A 166 5.24 5.18 -2.71
C VAL A 166 4.42 4.17 -3.52
N GLY A 167 5.00 3.00 -3.82
CA GLY A 167 4.32 1.90 -4.47
C GLY A 167 3.07 1.46 -3.69
N ASP A 168 3.24 1.23 -2.39
CA ASP A 168 2.14 0.83 -1.50
C ASP A 168 1.04 1.89 -1.41
N ARG A 169 1.41 3.16 -1.33
CA ARG A 169 0.45 4.27 -1.35
C ARG A 169 -0.37 4.29 -2.65
N MET A 170 0.29 4.12 -3.79
CA MET A 170 -0.38 4.11 -5.10
C MET A 170 -1.33 2.91 -5.20
N LEU A 171 -0.92 1.75 -4.68
CA LEU A 171 -1.72 0.54 -4.62
C LEU A 171 -2.96 0.71 -3.76
N PHE A 172 -2.81 1.15 -2.51
CA PHE A 172 -3.94 1.36 -1.60
C PHE A 172 -4.91 2.44 -2.10
N ARG A 173 -4.41 3.50 -2.76
CA ARG A 173 -5.27 4.50 -3.39
C ARG A 173 -6.12 3.91 -4.51
N ARG A 174 -5.54 3.03 -5.35
CA ARG A 174 -6.28 2.33 -6.41
C ARG A 174 -7.32 1.39 -5.83
N LEU A 175 -6.97 0.64 -4.78
CA LEU A 175 -7.90 -0.25 -4.07
C LEU A 175 -9.04 0.53 -3.38
N GLY A 176 -8.79 1.74 -2.86
CA GLY A 176 -9.85 2.58 -2.28
C GLY A 176 -10.83 3.18 -3.31
N GLN A 177 -10.44 3.25 -4.59
CA GLN A 177 -11.24 3.83 -5.67
C GLN A 177 -11.88 2.76 -6.59
N MET A 178 -11.62 1.48 -6.34
CA MET A 178 -12.07 0.42 -7.23
C MET A 178 -13.59 0.17 -7.12
N PRO A 179 -14.27 -0.11 -8.25
CA PRO A 179 -15.60 -0.68 -8.22
C PRO A 179 -15.57 -2.05 -7.54
N ILE A 180 -16.58 -2.31 -6.70
CA ILE A 180 -16.74 -3.58 -5.99
C ILE A 180 -18.05 -4.20 -6.47
N GLN A 181 -17.95 -5.44 -6.93
CA GLN A 181 -19.06 -6.24 -7.40
C GLN A 181 -19.19 -7.48 -6.53
N ILE A 182 -20.40 -7.81 -6.11
CA ILE A 182 -20.72 -9.02 -5.36
C ILE A 182 -21.42 -9.98 -6.31
N GLN A 183 -20.90 -11.21 -6.38
CA GLN A 183 -21.47 -12.29 -7.18
C GLN A 183 -21.86 -13.43 -6.25
N TYR A 184 -23.15 -13.75 -6.25
CA TYR A 184 -23.63 -14.90 -5.48
C TYR A 184 -23.50 -16.17 -6.31
N CYS A 185 -22.75 -17.14 -5.79
CA CYS A 185 -22.79 -18.49 -6.32
C CYS A 185 -24.06 -19.14 -5.79
N ALA A 186 -25.01 -19.46 -6.69
CA ALA A 186 -26.16 -20.26 -6.30
C ALA A 186 -25.63 -21.67 -5.98
N SER A 187 -25.34 -21.92 -4.71
CA SER A 187 -24.99 -23.25 -4.23
C SER A 187 -26.16 -24.19 -4.51
N ASP A 188 -25.88 -25.33 -5.15
CA ASP A 188 -26.84 -26.39 -5.46
C ASP A 188 -27.56 -26.88 -4.18
N ILE A 189 -28.74 -26.32 -3.90
CA ILE A 189 -29.60 -26.76 -2.79
C ILE A 189 -30.22 -28.16 -3.03
N ALA A 190 -29.91 -28.85 -4.15
CA ALA A 190 -30.71 -29.98 -4.62
C ALA A 190 -30.09 -31.40 -4.53
N SER A 191 -28.93 -31.65 -3.91
CA SER A 191 -28.30 -33.00 -3.94
C SER A 191 -28.00 -33.67 -2.60
N GLN A 192 -28.49 -33.16 -1.47
CA GLN A 192 -28.31 -33.82 -0.15
C GLN A 192 -29.62 -34.29 0.48
N ASN A 193 -30.61 -34.63 -0.36
CA ASN A 193 -31.85 -35.25 0.08
C ASN A 193 -32.32 -36.32 -0.93
N ILE A 194 -31.48 -37.34 -1.14
CA ILE A 194 -31.89 -38.68 -1.59
C ILE A 194 -31.08 -39.70 -0.80
#